data_AF-A0A2D8UER2-F1
#
_entry.id   AF-A0A2D8UER2-F1
#
_cell.length_a   1.000
_cell.length_b   1.000
_cell.length_c   1.000
_cell.angle_alpha   90.00
_cell.angle_beta   90.00
_cell.angle_gamma   90.00
#
_symmetry.space_group_name_H-M   'P 1'
#
loop_
_entity.id
_entity.type
_entity.pdbx_description
1 polymer ?
#
loop_
_entity_poly.entity_id
_entity_poly.type
_entity_poly.pdbx_seq_one_letter_code
_entity_poly.pdbx_strand_id
1 'polypeptide(L)'
;MRRRVAFGLAEQDRVRYMLEYMKERSMDKVFELMRISHVGDFDREVTVEDLEMRIDLIKEGKEEGQLCFLPGGYGRMTEEYDKVVRSVNDYLVETGGPFAGAVQRLGAGWGGNMGGLINREYIDGNQADSFTERLSSIVEKQVCLQENVASPGQGADLVRFA
;
A
#
# COMPACT_ATOMS: atom_id res chain seq x y z
N MET A 1 -22.55 8.76 1.43
CA MET A 1 -22.14 8.47 0.03
C MET A 1 -20.87 9.20 -0.38
N ARG A 2 -20.68 10.47 0.02
CA ARG A 2 -19.52 11.31 -0.33
C ARG A 2 -18.16 10.61 -0.12
N ARG A 3 -17.85 10.07 1.07
CA ARG A 3 -16.60 9.31 1.30
C ARG A 3 -16.32 8.17 0.31
N ARG A 4 -17.33 7.38 -0.06
CA ARG A 4 -17.17 6.21 -0.95
C ARG A 4 -16.91 6.63 -2.39
N VAL A 5 -17.55 7.73 -2.82
CA VAL A 5 -17.30 8.33 -4.16
C VAL A 5 -15.91 8.93 -4.21
N ALA A 6 -15.52 9.71 -3.20
CA ALA A 6 -14.18 10.29 -3.11
C ALA A 6 -13.10 9.21 -3.12
N PHE A 7 -13.28 8.15 -2.33
CA PHE A 7 -12.39 6.99 -2.33
C PHE A 7 -12.32 6.32 -3.71
N GLY A 8 -13.45 6.04 -4.35
CA GLY A 8 -13.47 5.38 -5.67
C GLY A 8 -12.73 6.18 -6.75
N LEU A 9 -12.90 7.51 -6.76
CA LEU A 9 -12.19 8.40 -7.68
C LEU A 9 -10.69 8.48 -7.36
N ALA A 10 -10.33 8.66 -6.08
CA ALA A 10 -8.95 8.72 -5.63
C ALA A 10 -8.18 7.43 -5.93
N GLU A 11 -8.79 6.27 -5.67
CA GLU A 11 -8.16 4.97 -5.90
C GLU A 11 -7.98 4.67 -7.40
N GLN A 12 -8.93 5.07 -8.25
CA GLN A 12 -8.77 4.96 -9.69
C GLN A 12 -7.61 5.83 -10.21
N ASP A 13 -7.50 7.07 -9.72
CA ASP A 13 -6.40 7.98 -10.10
C ASP A 13 -5.06 7.49 -9.53
N ARG A 14 -5.07 6.90 -8.32
CA ARG A 14 -3.90 6.27 -7.69
C ARG A 14 -3.34 5.12 -8.51
N VAL A 15 -4.20 4.27 -9.08
CA VAL A 15 -3.75 3.20 -9.99
C VAL A 15 -3.04 3.78 -11.22
N ARG A 16 -3.58 4.85 -11.81
CA ARG A 16 -2.94 5.53 -12.95
C ARG A 16 -1.54 6.05 -12.58
N TYR A 17 -1.44 6.84 -11.51
CA TYR A 17 -0.16 7.41 -11.08
C TYR A 17 0.83 6.37 -10.58
N MET A 18 0.37 5.28 -9.95
CA MET A 18 1.24 4.17 -9.57
C MET A 18 1.94 3.58 -10.81
N LEU A 19 1.22 3.39 -11.92
CA LEU A 19 1.82 2.93 -13.18
C LEU A 19 2.79 3.96 -13.79
N GLU A 20 2.46 5.25 -13.73
CA GLU A 20 3.33 6.34 -14.19
C GLU A 20 4.64 6.39 -13.38
N TYR A 21 4.57 6.39 -12.05
CA TYR A 21 5.73 6.38 -11.17
C TYR A 21 6.57 5.11 -11.31
N MET A 22 5.94 3.93 -11.50
CA MET A 22 6.67 2.70 -11.80
C MET A 22 7.44 2.82 -13.13
N LYS A 23 6.82 3.40 -14.16
CA LYS A 23 7.48 3.64 -15.46
C LYS A 23 8.66 4.60 -15.34
N GLU A 24 8.53 5.62 -14.49
CA GLU A 24 9.57 6.61 -14.19
C GLU A 24 10.61 6.11 -13.18
N ARG A 25 10.41 4.91 -12.60
CA ARG A 25 11.23 4.31 -11.55
C ARG A 25 11.25 5.11 -10.23
N SER A 26 10.22 5.92 -9.99
CA SER A 26 9.99 6.66 -8.74
C SER A 26 9.35 5.77 -7.68
N MET A 27 10.11 4.78 -7.19
CA MET A 27 9.59 3.76 -6.26
C MET A 27 9.22 4.32 -4.90
N ASP A 28 9.87 5.39 -4.44
CA ASP A 28 9.46 6.16 -3.26
C ASP A 28 8.01 6.63 -3.36
N LYS A 29 7.63 7.21 -4.51
CA LYS A 29 6.26 7.65 -4.77
C LYS A 29 5.29 6.48 -4.89
N VAL A 30 5.70 5.38 -5.51
CA VAL A 30 4.91 4.14 -5.54
C VAL A 30 4.59 3.67 -4.12
N PHE A 31 5.60 3.60 -3.25
CA PHE A 31 5.43 3.17 -1.87
C PHE A 31 4.61 4.16 -1.05
N GLU A 32 4.75 5.47 -1.30
CA GLU A 32 3.88 6.48 -0.70
C GLU A 32 2.40 6.26 -1.08
N LEU A 33 2.10 6.09 -2.37
CA LEU A 33 0.73 5.84 -2.83
C LEU A 33 0.13 4.59 -2.19
N MET A 34 0.91 3.53 -2.00
CA MET A 34 0.44 2.30 -1.31
C MET A 34 0.11 2.55 0.17
N ARG A 35 0.93 3.33 0.88
CA ARG A 35 0.64 3.70 2.28
C ARG A 35 -0.62 4.57 2.37
N ILE A 36 -0.80 5.51 1.43
CA ILE A 36 -2.00 6.36 1.37
C ILE A 36 -3.25 5.52 1.05
N SER A 37 -3.16 4.54 0.14
CA SER A 37 -4.25 3.60 -0.17
C SER A 37 -4.75 2.88 1.09
N HIS A 38 -3.82 2.37 1.91
CA HIS A 38 -4.17 1.74 3.19
C HIS A 38 -4.93 2.69 4.14
N VAL A 39 -4.48 3.95 4.26
CA VAL A 39 -5.19 4.98 5.05
C VAL A 39 -6.59 5.26 4.49
N GLY A 40 -6.78 5.12 3.17
CA GLY A 40 -8.06 5.27 2.51
C GLY A 40 -9.14 4.29 2.93
N ASP A 41 -8.76 3.18 3.57
CA ASP A 41 -9.70 2.17 4.04
C ASP A 41 -10.28 2.47 5.43
N PHE A 42 -9.79 3.51 6.11
CA PHE A 42 -10.30 3.93 7.41
C PHE A 42 -11.73 4.48 7.31
N ASP A 43 -12.44 4.46 8.44
CA ASP A 43 -13.77 5.04 8.56
C ASP A 43 -13.68 6.54 8.85
N ARG A 44 -13.08 7.30 7.91
CA ARG A 44 -12.92 8.76 7.98
C ARG A 44 -13.65 9.43 6.82
N GLU A 45 -14.44 10.46 7.09
CA GLU A 45 -15.09 11.23 6.02
C GLU A 45 -14.06 12.15 5.34
N VAL A 46 -14.14 12.27 4.01
CA VAL A 46 -13.43 13.31 3.25
C VAL A 46 -14.22 14.61 3.39
N THR A 47 -13.59 15.62 3.99
CA THR A 47 -14.26 16.89 4.24
C THR A 47 -14.18 17.84 3.04
N VAL A 48 -14.79 19.02 3.14
CA VAL A 48 -14.66 20.05 2.09
C VAL A 48 -13.29 20.69 2.14
N GLU A 49 -12.79 20.96 3.34
CA GLU A 49 -11.47 21.53 3.61
C GLU A 49 -10.36 20.62 3.05
N ASP A 50 -10.57 19.30 3.16
CA ASP A 50 -9.76 18.31 2.48
C ASP A 50 -9.67 18.61 0.97
N LEU A 51 -10.79 18.80 0.28
CA LEU A 51 -10.79 19.03 -1.17
C LEU A 51 -10.23 20.42 -1.55
N GLU A 52 -10.55 21.45 -0.76
CA GLU A 52 -10.05 22.81 -0.96
C GLU A 52 -8.52 22.87 -0.86
N MET A 53 -7.94 22.20 0.14
CA MET A 53 -6.49 22.07 0.29
C MET A 53 -5.84 21.51 -0.99
N ARG A 54 -6.44 20.47 -1.59
CA ARG A 54 -5.89 19.86 -2.82
C ARG A 54 -5.98 20.82 -4.01
N ILE A 55 -7.08 21.55 -4.13
CA ILE A 55 -7.23 22.58 -5.17
C ILE A 55 -6.13 23.62 -5.04
N ASP A 56 -5.81 24.06 -3.82
CA ASP A 56 -4.77 25.05 -3.59
C ASP A 56 -3.38 24.51 -3.90
N LEU A 57 -3.08 23.25 -3.53
CA LEU A 57 -1.85 22.57 -3.94
C LEU A 57 -1.70 22.51 -5.47
N ILE A 58 -2.78 22.19 -6.20
CA ILE A 58 -2.76 22.19 -7.68
C ILE A 58 -2.48 23.58 -8.24
N LYS A 59 -3.09 24.64 -7.68
CA LYS A 59 -2.82 26.04 -8.10
C LYS A 59 -1.36 26.42 -7.87
N GLU A 60 -0.74 25.88 -6.83
CA GLU A 60 0.70 26.04 -6.54
C GLU A 60 1.61 25.15 -7.39
N GLY A 61 1.05 24.30 -8.27
CA GLY A 61 1.80 23.38 -9.11
C GLY A 61 2.36 22.15 -8.36
N LYS A 62 1.82 21.85 -7.17
CA LYS A 62 2.23 20.72 -6.33
C LYS A 62 1.46 19.46 -6.70
N GLU A 63 2.19 18.36 -6.87
CA GLU A 63 1.60 17.07 -7.26
C GLU A 63 0.74 16.45 -6.15
N GLU A 64 1.01 16.80 -4.89
CA GLU A 64 0.27 16.34 -3.72
C GLU A 64 -1.19 16.83 -3.72
N GLY A 65 -1.52 17.79 -4.60
CA GLY A 65 -2.89 18.20 -4.88
C GLY A 65 -3.68 17.22 -5.75
N GLN A 66 -3.03 16.24 -6.38
CA GLN A 66 -3.69 15.24 -7.23
C GLN A 66 -4.57 14.30 -6.39
N LEU A 67 -5.63 13.77 -6.99
CA LEU A 67 -6.59 12.92 -6.28
C LEU A 67 -5.96 11.61 -5.78
N CYS A 68 -4.91 11.11 -6.43
CA CYS A 68 -4.15 9.95 -5.95
C CYS A 68 -3.56 10.12 -4.54
N PHE A 69 -3.31 11.35 -4.08
CA PHE A 69 -2.83 11.66 -2.73
C PHE A 69 -3.95 11.90 -1.72
N LEU A 70 -5.22 11.91 -2.15
CA LEU A 70 -6.35 11.86 -1.24
C LEU A 70 -6.41 10.45 -0.64
N PRO A 71 -6.31 10.28 0.70
CA PRO A 71 -6.45 8.96 1.30
C PRO A 71 -7.83 8.39 1.02
N GLY A 72 -8.89 9.18 1.21
CA GLY A 72 -10.27 8.74 1.05
C GLY A 72 -10.88 8.30 2.38
N GLY A 73 -11.78 7.30 2.33
CA GLY A 73 -12.55 6.86 3.50
C GLY A 73 -13.60 5.78 3.21
N TYR A 74 -13.17 4.55 2.91
CA TYR A 74 -14.10 3.47 2.56
C TYR A 74 -14.78 2.84 3.79
N GLY A 75 -14.07 2.76 4.92
CA GLY A 75 -14.55 2.17 6.17
C GLY A 75 -14.59 0.63 6.13
N ARG A 76 -13.46 0.00 5.81
CA ARG A 76 -13.30 -1.47 5.77
C ARG A 76 -12.06 -1.98 6.52
N MET A 77 -11.50 -1.14 7.39
CA MET A 77 -10.33 -1.45 8.20
C MET A 77 -10.75 -1.77 9.65
N THR A 78 -10.12 -2.78 10.24
CA THR A 78 -10.18 -3.01 11.70
C THR A 78 -8.91 -2.49 12.36
N GLU A 79 -8.97 -2.24 13.66
CA GLU A 79 -7.82 -1.75 14.42
C GLU A 79 -6.65 -2.75 14.41
N GLU A 80 -6.93 -4.04 14.55
CA GLU A 80 -5.91 -5.09 14.55
C GLU A 80 -5.21 -5.19 13.19
N TYR A 81 -5.98 -5.08 12.11
CA TYR A 81 -5.43 -5.14 10.77
C TYR A 81 -4.60 -3.89 10.46
N ASP A 82 -5.09 -2.70 10.82
CA ASP A 82 -4.32 -1.46 10.70
C ASP A 82 -3.00 -1.54 11.46
N LYS A 83 -3.04 -2.01 12.71
CA LYS A 83 -1.86 -2.14 13.57
C LYS A 83 -0.78 -2.99 12.92
N VAL A 84 -1.13 -4.13 12.32
CA VAL A 84 -0.17 -5.00 11.61
C VAL A 84 0.43 -4.28 10.41
N VAL A 85 -0.40 -3.71 9.53
CA VAL A 85 0.08 -3.05 8.31
C VAL A 85 0.97 -1.84 8.63
N ARG A 86 0.60 -1.03 9.63
CA ARG A 86 1.41 0.09 10.09
C ARG A 86 2.73 -0.36 10.68
N SER A 87 2.72 -1.36 11.56
CA SER A 87 3.94 -1.86 12.19
C SER A 87 4.98 -2.36 11.18
N VAL A 88 4.52 -2.96 10.07
CA VAL A 88 5.41 -3.38 8.97
C VAL A 88 5.94 -2.17 8.19
N ASN A 89 5.06 -1.22 7.83
CA ASN A 89 5.47 0.00 7.12
C ASN A 89 6.45 0.85 7.94
N ASP A 90 6.19 1.01 9.24
CA ASP A 90 7.05 1.75 10.16
C ASP A 90 8.43 1.11 10.22
N TYR A 91 8.51 -0.21 10.37
CA TYR A 91 9.80 -0.92 10.34
C TYR A 91 10.56 -0.72 9.04
N LEU A 92 9.89 -0.81 7.88
CA LEU A 92 10.52 -0.62 6.57
C LEU A 92 11.07 0.82 6.46
N VAL A 93 10.29 1.82 6.85
CA VAL A 93 10.72 3.23 6.83
C VAL A 93 11.87 3.49 7.80
N GLU A 94 11.81 2.95 9.02
CA GLU A 94 12.86 3.13 10.04
C GLU A 94 14.20 2.53 9.61
N THR A 95 14.18 1.39 8.92
CA THR A 95 15.41 0.62 8.61
C THR A 95 16.00 0.92 7.24
N GLY A 96 15.18 1.32 6.26
CA GLY A 96 15.64 1.56 4.88
C GLY A 96 15.03 2.77 4.22
N GLY A 97 14.35 3.63 4.99
CA GLY A 97 13.77 4.87 4.51
C GLY A 97 12.60 4.65 3.55
N PRO A 98 12.23 5.68 2.77
CA PRO A 98 11.04 5.62 1.91
C PRO A 98 11.13 4.56 0.82
N PHE A 99 12.34 4.07 0.47
CA PHE A 99 12.62 3.10 -0.59
C PHE A 99 12.65 1.63 -0.14
N ALA A 100 12.52 1.34 1.16
CA ALA A 100 12.54 -0.03 1.67
C ALA A 100 11.35 -0.86 1.17
N GLY A 101 10.20 -0.22 1.00
CA GLY A 101 8.97 -0.85 0.55
C GLY A 101 7.73 -0.24 1.19
N ALA A 102 6.58 -0.77 0.80
CA ALA A 102 5.32 -0.51 1.45
C ALA A 102 4.38 -1.72 1.34
N VAL A 103 3.59 -1.93 2.38
CA VAL A 103 2.50 -2.92 2.40
C VAL A 103 1.17 -2.23 2.64
N GLN A 104 0.11 -2.85 2.13
CA GLN A 104 -1.27 -2.41 2.29
C GLN A 104 -2.20 -3.61 2.46
N ARG A 105 -3.43 -3.34 2.87
CA ARG A 105 -4.51 -4.32 2.90
C ARG A 105 -4.87 -4.81 1.50
N LEU A 106 -5.02 -6.12 1.31
CA LEU A 106 -5.52 -6.72 0.06
C LEU A 106 -6.93 -7.30 0.22
N GLY A 107 -7.66 -7.46 -0.89
CA GLY A 107 -8.96 -8.12 -0.94
C GLY A 107 -10.15 -7.23 -0.53
N ALA A 108 -11.10 -7.77 0.23
CA ALA A 108 -12.35 -7.10 0.59
C ALA A 108 -12.26 -6.21 1.85
N GLY A 109 -11.27 -6.46 2.73
CA GLY A 109 -11.13 -5.83 4.05
C GLY A 109 -11.74 -6.65 5.18
N TRP A 110 -11.81 -6.04 6.38
CA TRP A 110 -12.24 -6.70 7.62
C TRP A 110 -11.40 -7.94 8.03
N GLY A 111 -10.13 -7.97 7.59
CA GLY A 111 -9.19 -9.07 7.80
C GLY A 111 -8.62 -9.62 6.48
N GLY A 112 -7.94 -10.77 6.55
CA GLY A 112 -7.33 -11.43 5.39
C GLY A 112 -5.85 -11.12 5.22
N ASN A 113 -5.41 -10.96 3.96
CA ASN A 113 -4.00 -10.85 3.62
C ASN A 113 -3.57 -9.39 3.45
N MET A 114 -2.47 -8.99 4.09
CA MET A 114 -1.70 -7.84 3.64
C MET A 114 -0.76 -8.24 2.51
N GLY A 115 -0.37 -7.28 1.69
CA GLY A 115 0.69 -7.48 0.73
C GLY A 115 1.19 -6.16 0.16
N GLY A 116 2.30 -6.22 -0.56
CA GLY A 116 2.85 -5.05 -1.18
C GLY A 116 4.15 -5.30 -1.89
N LEU A 117 4.90 -4.22 -2.07
CA LEU A 117 6.18 -4.23 -2.78
C LEU A 117 7.27 -3.90 -1.79
N ILE A 118 8.28 -4.76 -1.73
CA ILE A 118 9.38 -4.68 -0.79
C ILE A 118 10.68 -4.78 -1.57
N ASN A 119 11.68 -3.99 -1.18
CA ASN A 119 13.00 -4.05 -1.77
C ASN A 119 13.63 -5.44 -1.54
N ARG A 120 14.32 -5.96 -2.56
CA ARG A 120 14.94 -7.29 -2.52
C ARG A 120 15.93 -7.45 -1.36
N GLU A 121 16.59 -6.39 -0.91
CA GLU A 121 17.48 -6.45 0.27
C GLU A 121 16.80 -7.02 1.53
N TYR A 122 15.48 -6.89 1.65
CA TYR A 122 14.67 -7.42 2.76
C TYR A 122 14.15 -8.85 2.51
N ILE A 123 14.39 -9.42 1.34
CA ILE A 123 13.91 -10.74 0.94
C ILE A 123 15.07 -11.71 0.75
N ASP A 124 16.09 -11.32 -0.01
CA ASP A 124 17.25 -12.14 -0.37
C ASP A 124 18.60 -11.48 -0.04
N GLY A 125 18.58 -10.28 0.54
CA GLY A 125 19.78 -9.54 0.93
C GLY A 125 20.04 -9.48 2.44
N ASN A 126 20.82 -8.49 2.85
CA ASN A 126 21.35 -8.39 4.22
C ASN A 126 20.29 -8.05 5.28
N GLN A 127 19.11 -7.59 4.87
CA GLN A 127 18.00 -7.25 5.78
C GLN A 127 16.98 -8.40 5.93
N ALA A 128 17.17 -9.52 5.22
CA ALA A 128 16.18 -10.60 5.17
C ALA A 128 15.92 -11.25 6.53
N ASP A 129 16.97 -11.54 7.31
CA ASP A 129 16.84 -12.19 8.62
C ASP A 129 16.12 -11.26 9.62
N SER A 130 16.56 -10.01 9.72
CA SER A 130 15.96 -9.03 10.62
C SER A 130 14.51 -8.71 10.25
N PHE A 131 14.21 -8.67 8.95
CA PHE A 131 12.84 -8.46 8.49
C PHE A 131 11.96 -9.68 8.77
N THR A 132 12.46 -10.90 8.56
CA THR A 132 11.74 -12.14 8.88
C THR A 132 11.41 -12.22 10.37
N GLU A 133 12.38 -11.92 11.23
CA GLU A 133 12.20 -11.90 12.69
C GLU A 133 11.16 -10.86 13.10
N ARG A 134 11.30 -9.63 12.60
CA ARG A 134 10.35 -8.56 12.93
C ARG A 134 8.95 -8.86 12.42
N LEU A 135 8.83 -9.34 11.18
CA LEU A 135 7.54 -9.69 10.59
C LEU A 135 6.87 -10.82 11.40
N SER A 136 7.64 -11.84 11.79
CA SER A 136 7.14 -12.94 12.63
C SER A 136 6.64 -12.45 13.98
N SER A 137 7.34 -11.49 14.60
CA SER A 137 6.91 -10.84 15.83
C SER A 137 5.63 -10.02 15.65
N ILE A 138 5.52 -9.25 14.56
CA ILE A 138 4.33 -8.41 14.29
C ILE A 138 3.08 -9.26 14.06
N VAL A 139 3.20 -10.37 13.33
CA VAL A 139 2.06 -11.25 13.01
C VAL A 139 1.85 -12.37 14.04
N GLU A 140 2.67 -12.40 15.09
CA GLU A 140 2.66 -13.37 16.18
C GLU A 140 2.74 -14.85 15.71
N LYS A 141 3.43 -15.09 14.59
CA LYS A 141 3.62 -16.42 13.98
C LYS A 141 4.96 -16.48 13.27
N GLN A 142 5.54 -17.68 13.19
CA GLN A 142 6.74 -17.89 12.38
C GLN A 142 6.42 -17.65 10.89
N VAL A 143 7.16 -16.74 10.26
CA VAL A 143 7.04 -16.42 8.83
C VAL A 143 8.26 -16.94 8.08
N CYS A 144 8.02 -17.57 6.93
CA CYS A 144 9.04 -17.88 5.94
C CYS A 144 8.87 -16.93 4.74
N LEU A 145 9.75 -15.93 4.59
CA LEU A 145 9.60 -14.94 3.51
C LEU A 145 9.58 -15.58 2.12
N GLN A 146 10.39 -16.61 1.89
CA GLN A 146 10.49 -17.31 0.61
C GLN A 146 9.16 -17.95 0.17
N GLU A 147 8.34 -18.38 1.13
CA GLU A 147 7.00 -18.94 0.87
C GLU A 147 5.93 -17.85 0.69
N ASN A 148 6.24 -16.60 1.01
CA ASN A 148 5.32 -15.47 1.01
C ASN A 148 5.65 -14.42 -0.07
N VAL A 149 6.63 -14.69 -0.93
CA VAL A 149 6.93 -13.87 -2.11
C VAL A 149 6.13 -14.39 -3.31
N ALA A 150 5.16 -13.59 -3.76
CA ALA A 150 4.40 -13.91 -4.96
C ALA A 150 5.19 -13.56 -6.23
N SER A 151 5.22 -14.49 -7.18
CA SER A 151 5.68 -14.24 -8.56
C SER A 151 4.47 -14.23 -9.51
N PRO A 152 4.40 -13.33 -10.50
CA PRO A 152 3.34 -13.37 -11.50
C PRO A 152 3.27 -14.74 -12.19
N GLY A 153 2.14 -15.42 -12.08
CA GLY A 153 1.90 -16.75 -12.65
C GLY A 153 1.00 -16.71 -13.89
N GLN A 154 0.85 -17.86 -14.54
CA GLN A 154 -0.13 -18.03 -15.61
C GLN A 154 -1.55 -17.95 -15.02
N GLY A 155 -2.46 -17.28 -15.74
CA GLY A 155 -3.89 -17.31 -15.42
C GLY A 155 -4.49 -18.70 -15.62
N ALA A 156 -5.77 -18.85 -15.25
CA ALA A 156 -6.49 -20.10 -15.46
C ALA A 156 -6.48 -20.50 -16.94
N ASP A 157 -6.10 -21.75 -17.21
CA ASP A 157 -6.07 -22.33 -18.55
C ASP A 157 -6.48 -23.81 -18.48
N LEU A 158 -6.86 -24.38 -19.62
CA LEU A 158 -7.16 -25.80 -19.72
C LEU A 158 -5.85 -26.60 -19.66
N VAL A 159 -5.72 -27.46 -18.66
CA VAL A 159 -4.61 -28.42 -18.59
C VAL A 159 -4.77 -29.41 -19.74
N ARG A 160 -3.94 -29.26 -20.78
CA ARG A 160 -3.85 -30.25 -21.86
C ARG A 160 -2.98 -31.40 -21.37
N PHE A 161 -3.61 -32.50 -20.97
CA PHE A 161 -2.89 -33.76 -20.78
C PHE A 161 -2.50 -34.28 -22.17
N ALA A 162 -1.19 -34.42 -22.40
CA ALA A 162 -0.63 -35.07 -23.58
C ALA A 162 -0.52 -36.58 -23.34
#